data_AF-A0A3C1H6B7-F1
#
_entry.id   AF-A0A3C1H6B7-F1
#
_cell.length_a   1.000
_cell.length_b   1.000
_cell.length_c   1.000
_cell.angle_alpha   90.00
_cell.angle_beta   90.00
_cell.angle_gamma   90.00
#
_symmetry.space_group_name_H-M   'P 1'
#
loop_
_entity.id
_entity.type
_entity.pdbx_description
1 polymer ?
#
loop_
_entity_poly.entity_id
_entity_poly.type
_entity_poly.pdbx_seq_one_letter_code
_entity_poly.pdbx_strand_id
1 'polypeptide(L)'
;MKSKLMLTKPQRIALLCALPFLAAAALVLASRLYAAYIMDHVPPCILRSFTGLLCPGCGMTHAVFALSHGDIMESLRENALLLFGAVILLLRYLELWLGALGRGRNLFPRSKGFWCGVFIFWSGYYIIRNLI
;
A
#
# COMPACT_ATOMS: atom_id res chain seq x y z
N MET A 1 -20.35 -18.80 -8.94
CA MET A 1 -19.76 -19.97 -8.24
C MET A 1 -18.33 -19.63 -7.80
N LYS A 2 -18.12 -19.23 -6.54
CA LYS A 2 -16.75 -19.07 -5.99
C LYS A 2 -16.29 -20.46 -5.53
N SER A 3 -15.47 -21.12 -6.33
CA SER A 3 -14.77 -22.33 -5.89
C SER A 3 -13.89 -21.96 -4.69
N LYS A 4 -14.33 -22.32 -3.48
CA LYS A 4 -13.43 -22.31 -2.32
C LYS A 4 -12.38 -23.39 -2.61
N LEU A 5 -11.21 -22.98 -3.10
CA LEU A 5 -10.03 -23.84 -3.11
C LEU A 5 -9.88 -24.42 -1.69
N MET A 6 -10.14 -25.72 -1.55
CA MET A 6 -9.97 -26.43 -0.28
C MET A 6 -8.47 -26.66 -0.04
N LEU A 7 -7.79 -25.62 0.43
CA LEU A 7 -6.38 -25.68 0.79
C LEU A 7 -6.20 -26.42 2.11
N THR A 8 -5.24 -27.34 2.17
CA THR A 8 -4.83 -27.97 3.42
C THR A 8 -4.13 -26.95 4.33
N LYS A 9 -4.14 -27.18 5.66
CA LYS A 9 -3.43 -26.33 6.64
C LYS A 9 -1.96 -26.02 6.24
N PRO A 10 -1.11 -27.00 5.85
CA PRO A 10 0.27 -26.71 5.46
C PRO A 10 0.36 -25.85 4.18
N GLN A 11 -0.48 -26.11 3.17
CA GLN A 11 -0.51 -25.31 1.95
C GLN A 11 -0.91 -23.86 2.24
N ARG A 12 -1.88 -23.64 3.14
CA ARG A 12 -2.30 -22.30 3.54
C ARG A 12 -1.18 -21.52 4.22
N ILE A 13 -0.44 -22.15 5.12
CA ILE A 13 0.70 -21.52 5.80
C ILE A 13 1.81 -21.22 4.79
N ALA A 14 2.16 -22.17 3.92
CA ALA A 14 3.17 -21.96 2.88
C ALA A 14 2.81 -20.78 1.95
N LEU A 15 1.55 -20.67 1.53
CA LEU A 15 1.06 -19.54 0.72
C LEU A 15 1.13 -18.22 1.49
N LEU A 16 0.72 -18.21 2.76
CA LEU A 16 0.81 -17.02 3.60
C LEU A 16 2.27 -16.58 3.81
N CYS A 17 3.23 -17.51 3.89
CA CYS A 17 4.65 -17.18 3.93
C CYS A 17 5.14 -16.61 2.58
N ALA A 18 4.85 -17.29 1.47
CA ALA A 18 5.48 -17.00 0.18
C ALA A 18 4.91 -15.76 -0.53
N LEU A 19 3.59 -15.54 -0.42
CA LEU A 19 2.89 -14.51 -1.18
C LEU A 19 3.42 -13.07 -0.93
N PRO A 20 3.74 -12.64 0.30
CA PRO A 20 4.29 -11.31 0.54
C PRO A 20 5.66 -11.10 -0.09
N PHE A 21 6.55 -12.11 -0.04
CA PHE A 21 7.87 -12.01 -0.65
C PHE A 21 7.75 -11.94 -2.18
N LEU A 22 6.86 -12.75 -2.77
CA LEU A 22 6.58 -12.69 -4.19
C LEU A 22 5.98 -11.34 -4.60
N ALA A 23 5.04 -10.81 -3.81
CA ALA A 23 4.45 -9.50 -4.06
C ALA A 23 5.48 -8.37 -3.94
N ALA A 24 6.37 -8.42 -2.95
CA ALA A 24 7.44 -7.44 -2.78
C ALA A 24 8.46 -7.52 -3.92
N ALA A 25 8.89 -8.73 -4.31
CA ALA A 25 9.79 -8.92 -5.44
C ALA A 25 9.17 -8.43 -6.75
N ALA A 26 7.90 -8.75 -6.99
CA ALA A 26 7.17 -8.27 -8.16
C ALA A 26 7.03 -6.74 -8.16
N LEU A 27 6.77 -6.12 -7.00
CA LEU A 27 6.68 -4.67 -6.87
C LEU A 27 8.03 -3.98 -7.15
N VAL A 28 9.12 -4.51 -6.61
CA VAL A 28 10.47 -4.02 -6.87
C VAL A 28 10.80 -4.15 -8.35
N LEU A 29 10.58 -5.33 -8.95
CA LEU A 29 10.81 -5.56 -10.37
C LEU A 29 9.97 -4.60 -11.23
N ALA A 30 8.68 -4.48 -10.96
CA ALA A 30 7.79 -3.57 -11.67
C ALA A 30 8.26 -2.11 -11.56
N SER A 31 8.72 -1.67 -10.38
CA SER A 31 9.27 -0.32 -10.20
C SER A 31 10.53 -0.09 -11.02
N ARG A 32 11.41 -1.09 -11.12
CA ARG A 32 12.65 -1.03 -11.91
C ARG A 32 12.35 -0.99 -13.40
N LEU A 33 11.43 -1.84 -13.88
CA LEU A 33 11.00 -1.86 -15.27
C LEU A 33 10.30 -0.55 -15.65
N TYR A 34 9.45 -0.03 -14.77
CA TYR A 34 8.83 1.28 -14.96
C TYR A 34 9.87 2.39 -15.09
N ALA A 35 10.90 2.40 -14.23
CA ALA A 35 12.01 3.34 -14.33
C ALA A 35 12.76 3.24 -15.67
N ALA A 36 13.09 2.01 -16.06
CA ALA A 36 13.97 1.76 -17.19
C ALA A 36 13.31 1.99 -18.55
N TYR A 37 11.98 1.81 -18.64
CA TYR A 37 11.30 1.76 -19.94
C TYR A 37 10.12 2.71 -20.09
N ILE A 38 9.55 3.21 -18.99
CA ILE A 38 8.28 3.94 -19.04
C ILE A 38 8.42 5.37 -18.51
N MET A 39 9.26 5.61 -17.50
CA MET A 39 9.35 6.89 -16.79
C MET A 39 9.60 8.08 -17.74
N ASP A 40 10.49 7.94 -18.71
CA ASP A 40 10.84 9.00 -19.67
C ASP A 40 9.77 9.23 -20.75
N HIS A 41 8.75 8.38 -20.82
CA HIS A 41 7.65 8.46 -21.80
C HIS A 41 6.32 8.86 -21.16
N VAL A 42 6.30 9.06 -19.85
CA VAL A 42 5.09 9.47 -19.12
C VAL A 42 5.04 11.00 -19.09
N PRO A 43 3.97 11.63 -19.62
CA PRO A 43 3.83 13.08 -19.56
C PRO A 43 3.76 13.56 -18.10
N PRO A 44 4.19 14.80 -17.82
CA PRO A 44 4.10 15.36 -16.49
C PRO A 44 2.64 15.40 -16.00
N CYS A 45 2.45 15.24 -14.69
CA CYS A 45 1.12 15.25 -14.08
C CYS A 45 0.39 16.55 -14.42
N ILE A 46 -0.67 16.47 -15.23
CA ILE A 46 -1.47 17.64 -15.64
C ILE A 46 -1.99 18.41 -14.43
N LEU A 47 -2.42 17.69 -13.37
CA LEU A 47 -2.89 18.33 -12.14
C LEU A 47 -1.79 19.18 -11.51
N ARG A 48 -0.59 18.63 -11.33
CA ARG A 48 0.55 19.37 -10.77
C ARG A 48 0.95 20.53 -11.68
N SER A 49 0.91 20.36 -12.99
CA SER A 49 1.26 21.41 -13.95
C SER A 49 0.25 22.57 -13.95
N PHE A 50 -1.04 22.30 -13.74
CA PHE A 50 -2.08 23.32 -13.74
C PHE A 50 -2.33 23.96 -12.37
N THR A 51 -2.26 23.18 -11.28
CA THR A 51 -2.63 23.66 -9.94
C THR A 51 -1.45 23.75 -8.98
N GLY A 52 -0.27 23.25 -9.34
CA GLY A 52 0.88 23.11 -8.43
C GLY A 52 0.73 21.95 -7.44
N LEU A 53 -0.43 21.30 -7.39
CA LEU A 53 -0.79 20.31 -6.37
C LEU A 53 -0.27 18.91 -6.70
N LEU A 54 0.25 18.21 -5.69
CA LEU A 54 0.64 16.81 -5.82
C LEU A 54 -0.60 15.93 -5.68
N CYS A 55 -1.02 15.32 -6.79
CA CYS A 55 -2.16 14.40 -6.76
C CYS A 55 -1.80 13.11 -5.98
N PRO A 56 -2.78 12.46 -5.33
CA PRO A 56 -2.54 11.24 -4.57
C PRO A 56 -1.95 10.13 -5.43
N GLY A 57 -2.25 10.11 -6.73
CA GLY A 57 -1.70 9.13 -7.68
C GLY A 57 -0.21 9.32 -7.93
N CYS A 58 0.22 10.51 -8.35
CA CYS A 58 1.62 10.79 -8.66
C CYS A 58 2.50 10.68 -7.41
N GLY A 59 2.06 11.22 -6.27
CA GLY A 59 2.79 11.06 -5.00
C GLY A 59 2.90 9.59 -4.56
N MET A 60 1.90 8.75 -4.85
CA MET A 60 1.97 7.31 -4.57
C MET A 60 3.05 6.62 -5.41
N THR A 61 3.18 6.96 -6.69
CA THR A 61 4.22 6.39 -7.56
C THR A 61 5.62 6.72 -7.06
N HIS A 62 5.87 7.97 -6.71
CA HIS A 62 7.15 8.41 -6.14
C HIS A 62 7.41 7.74 -4.77
N ALA A 63 6.40 7.65 -3.91
CA ALA A 63 6.52 6.98 -2.63
C ALA A 63 6.83 5.49 -2.76
N VAL A 64 6.23 4.78 -3.73
CA VAL A 64 6.53 3.38 -4.03
C VAL A 64 7.95 3.23 -4.57
N PHE A 65 8.41 4.17 -5.40
CA PHE A 65 9.76 4.18 -5.93
C PHE A 65 10.81 4.38 -4.83
N ALA A 66 10.61 5.34 -3.94
CA ALA A 66 11.45 5.56 -2.77
C ALA A 66 11.49 4.30 -1.88
N LEU A 67 10.32 3.71 -1.62
CA LEU A 67 10.22 2.49 -0.82
C LEU A 67 10.91 1.28 -1.48
N SER A 68 10.86 1.14 -2.81
CA SER A 68 11.54 0.06 -3.53
C SER A 68 13.07 0.20 -3.53
N HIS A 69 13.58 1.40 -3.23
CA HIS A 69 15.00 1.67 -2.97
C HIS A 69 15.36 1.56 -1.48
N GLY A 70 14.38 1.31 -0.60
CA GLY A 70 14.57 1.23 0.85
C GLY A 70 14.52 2.57 1.57
N ASP A 71 14.17 3.67 0.88
CA ASP A 71 14.06 4.99 1.49
C ASP A 71 12.64 5.22 2.04
N ILE A 72 12.47 4.84 3.31
CA ILE A 72 11.20 4.97 4.03
C ILE A 72 10.85 6.43 4.31
N MET A 73 11.86 7.27 4.57
CA MET A 73 11.64 8.66 4.95
C MET A 73 11.19 9.49 3.75
N GLU A 74 11.81 9.27 2.60
CA GLU A 74 11.40 9.90 1.36
C GLU A 74 10.02 9.39 0.92
N SER A 75 9.75 8.10 1.09
CA SER A 75 8.41 7.53 0.83
C SER A 75 7.31 8.21 1.65
N LEU A 76 7.59 8.53 2.92
CA LEU A 76 6.66 9.27 3.79
C LEU A 76 6.44 10.71 3.34
N ARG A 77 7.52 11.41 2.95
CA ARG A 77 7.45 12.78 2.44
C ARG A 77 6.62 12.86 1.16
N GLU A 78 6.77 11.86 0.30
CA GLU A 78 6.03 11.77 -0.97
C GLU A 78 4.57 11.40 -0.76
N ASN A 79 4.28 10.36 0.04
CA ASN A 79 2.90 10.00 0.38
C ASN A 79 2.78 9.17 1.66
N ALA A 80 2.50 9.84 2.78
CA ALA A 80 2.21 9.17 4.05
C ALA A 80 1.02 8.18 4.00
N LEU A 81 0.09 8.32 3.05
CA LEU A 81 -1.04 7.38 2.90
C LEU A 81 -0.55 5.99 2.49
N LEU A 82 0.57 5.88 1.76
CA LEU A 82 1.15 4.61 1.35
C LEU A 82 1.53 3.78 2.59
N LEU A 83 2.30 4.35 3.51
CA LEU A 83 2.73 3.65 4.71
C LEU A 83 1.57 3.34 5.65
N PHE A 84 0.60 4.24 5.76
CA PHE A 84 -0.63 3.95 6.50
C PHE A 84 -1.36 2.74 5.92
N GLY A 85 -1.55 2.68 4.61
CA GLY A 85 -2.12 1.53 3.92
C GLY A 85 -1.31 0.25 4.14
N ALA A 86 0.02 0.34 4.09
CA ALA A 86 0.91 -0.79 4.35
C ALA A 86 0.75 -1.35 5.77
N VAL A 87 0.64 -0.49 6.79
CA VAL A 87 0.39 -0.90 8.18
C VAL A 87 -0.97 -1.59 8.31
N ILE A 88 -2.02 -1.04 7.71
CA ILE A 88 -3.36 -1.65 7.73
C ILE A 88 -3.35 -3.04 7.08
N LEU A 89 -2.69 -3.19 5.92
CA LEU A 89 -2.54 -4.47 5.23
C LEU A 89 -1.72 -5.46 6.08
N LEU A 90 -0.66 -5.00 6.74
CA LEU A 90 0.14 -5.80 7.66
C LEU A 90 -0.69 -6.32 8.83
N LEU A 91 -1.49 -5.46 9.48
CA LEU A 91 -2.38 -5.88 10.57
C LEU A 91 -3.35 -6.97 10.10
N ARG A 92 -3.98 -6.77 8.93
CA ARG A 92 -4.89 -7.77 8.36
C ARG A 92 -4.17 -9.07 8.01
N TYR A 93 -2.97 -9.00 7.48
CA TYR A 93 -2.13 -10.15 7.19
C TYR A 93 -1.75 -10.92 8.46
N LEU A 94 -1.38 -10.22 9.53
CA LEU A 94 -1.08 -10.82 10.83
C LEU A 94 -2.30 -11.54 11.42
N GLU A 95 -3.50 -10.99 11.30
CA GLU A 95 -4.72 -11.71 11.70
C GLU A 95 -4.89 -13.04 10.94
N LEU A 96 -4.66 -13.02 9.62
CA LEU A 96 -4.77 -14.21 8.77
C LEU A 96 -3.72 -15.26 9.14
N TRP A 97 -2.49 -14.82 9.41
CA TRP A 97 -1.38 -15.67 9.85
C TRP A 97 -1.64 -16.30 11.22
N LEU A 98 -2.00 -15.49 12.20
CA LEU A 98 -2.35 -15.95 13.54
C LEU A 98 -3.55 -16.91 13.49
N GLY A 99 -4.54 -16.62 12.64
CA GLY A 99 -5.66 -17.52 12.39
C GLY A 99 -5.24 -18.86 11.76
N ALA A 100 -4.28 -18.87 10.84
CA ALA A 100 -3.73 -20.11 10.27
C ALA A 100 -2.95 -20.95 11.30
N LEU A 101 -2.32 -20.30 12.28
CA LEU A 101 -1.65 -20.93 13.42
C LEU A 101 -2.60 -21.36 14.56
N GLY A 102 -3.91 -21.12 14.43
CA GLY A 102 -4.90 -21.42 15.47
C GLY A 102 -4.94 -20.40 16.63
N ARG A 103 -4.22 -19.27 16.53
CA ARG A 103 -4.18 -18.19 17.52
C ARG A 103 -5.01 -16.98 17.08
N GLY A 104 -6.26 -17.20 16.64
CA GLY A 104 -7.11 -16.14 16.08
C GLY A 104 -7.20 -14.90 16.98
N ARG A 105 -6.70 -13.76 16.49
CA ARG A 105 -6.78 -12.45 17.13
C ARG A 105 -7.37 -11.44 16.16
N ASN A 106 -8.11 -10.47 16.70
CA ASN A 106 -8.66 -9.36 15.95
C ASN A 106 -7.75 -8.14 16.12
N LEU A 107 -6.87 -7.89 15.15
CA LEU A 107 -5.95 -6.76 15.11
C LEU A 107 -6.44 -5.64 14.17
N PHE A 108 -7.22 -5.99 13.15
CA PHE A 108 -7.71 -5.07 12.14
C PHE A 108 -8.97 -4.34 12.66
N PRO A 109 -8.99 -2.99 12.65
CA PRO A 109 -10.16 -2.23 13.07
C PRO A 109 -11.37 -2.47 12.17
N ARG A 110 -12.49 -2.95 12.73
CA ARG A 110 -13.74 -3.22 11.97
C ARG A 110 -14.86 -2.21 12.22
N SER A 111 -14.67 -1.27 13.15
CA SER A 111 -15.69 -0.28 13.44
C SER A 111 -15.83 0.70 12.26
N LYS A 112 -17.07 0.91 11.80
CA LYS A 112 -17.36 1.89 10.74
C LYS A 112 -16.91 3.29 11.15
N GLY A 113 -17.08 3.64 12.43
CA GLY A 113 -16.66 4.93 12.99
C GLY A 113 -15.15 5.17 12.88
N PHE A 114 -14.31 4.15 13.08
CA PHE A 114 -12.86 4.28 12.87
C PHE A 114 -12.55 4.64 11.41
N TRP A 115 -13.16 3.93 10.45
CA TRP A 115 -12.93 4.18 9.02
C TRP A 115 -13.49 5.53 8.57
N CYS A 116 -14.60 5.99 9.12
CA CYS A 116 -15.10 7.35 8.91
C CYS A 116 -14.09 8.39 9.43
N GLY A 117 -13.55 8.20 10.64
CA GLY A 117 -12.53 9.09 11.20
C GLY A 117 -11.24 9.12 10.38
N VAL A 118 -10.75 7.95 9.95
CA VAL A 118 -9.60 7.82 9.05
C VAL A 118 -9.85 8.55 7.73
N PHE A 119 -11.03 8.39 7.14
CA PHE A 119 -11.37 9.07 5.89
C PHE A 119 -11.38 10.60 6.05
N ILE A 120 -11.99 11.11 7.13
CA ILE A 120 -12.03 12.55 7.44
C ILE A 120 -10.61 13.07 7.67
N PHE A 121 -9.81 12.37 8.46
CA PHE A 121 -8.42 12.74 8.75
C PHE A 121 -7.58 12.83 7.47
N TRP A 122 -7.62 11.81 6.62
CA TRP A 122 -6.85 11.81 5.38
C TRP A 122 -7.34 12.86 4.40
N SER A 123 -8.65 13.08 4.29
CA SER A 123 -9.21 14.16 3.46
C SER A 123 -8.69 15.52 3.93
N GLY A 124 -8.69 15.78 5.23
CA GLY A 124 -8.12 16.99 5.83
C GLY A 124 -6.62 17.13 5.58
N TYR A 125 -5.85 16.07 5.82
CA TYR A 125 -4.41 16.03 5.53
C TYR A 125 -4.12 16.39 4.06
N TYR A 126 -4.89 15.82 3.12
CA TYR A 126 -4.72 16.13 1.70
C TYR A 126 -5.03 17.59 1.39
N ILE A 127 -6.09 18.16 1.96
CA ILE A 127 -6.42 19.57 1.78
C ILE A 127 -5.30 20.44 2.34
N ILE A 128 -4.87 20.21 3.58
CA ILE A 128 -3.84 21.00 4.25
C ILE A 128 -2.50 20.92 3.50
N ARG A 129 -2.06 19.72 3.12
CA ARG A 129 -0.81 19.51 2.38
C ARG A 129 -0.79 20.20 1.01
N ASN A 130 -1.95 20.35 0.39
CA ASN A 130 -2.04 20.96 -0.93
C ASN A 130 -2.28 22.48 -0.86
N LEU A 131 -2.76 23.03 0.26
CA LEU A 131 -2.98 24.47 0.42
C LEU A 131 -1.79 25.23 1.02
N ILE A 132 -0.85 24.52 1.66
CA ILE A 132 0.39 25.06 2.26
C ILE A 132 1.56 24.68 1.36
#